data_AF-A0A2A5GY58-F1
#
_entry.id   AF-A0A2A5GY58-F1
#
_cell.length_a   1.000
_cell.length_b   1.000
_cell.length_c   1.000
_cell.angle_alpha   90.00
_cell.angle_beta   90.00
_cell.angle_gamma   90.00
#
_symmetry.space_group_name_H-M   'P 1'
#
loop_
_entity.id
_entity.type
_entity.pdbx_description
1 polymer ?
#
loop_
_entity_poly.entity_id
_entity_poly.type
_entity_poly.pdbx_seq_one_letter_code
_entity_poly.pdbx_strand_id
1 'polypeptide(L)'
;MVYAKCINCGHKYHWEWIEAFSKFGFKDGDGQVETHTIAYVLEEAGYEVETWKWFVHNELIIYLSKGGVEFLPTLGSGYLLGYDHPRKFLPTEIIELLDEAFPTTSVYPFP
;
A
#
# COMPACT_ATOMS: atom_id res chain seq x y z
N MET A 1 11.75 2.36 14.30
CA MET A 1 12.19 2.93 13.01
C MET A 1 12.65 1.77 12.12
N VAL A 2 11.75 1.23 11.30
CA VAL A 2 12.03 0.08 10.43
C VAL A 2 12.56 0.62 9.10
N TYR A 3 13.88 0.84 9.01
CA TYR A 3 14.48 1.10 7.71
C TYR A 3 14.50 -0.19 6.91
N ALA A 4 13.95 -0.18 5.72
CA ALA A 4 14.13 -1.28 4.80
C ALA A 4 15.50 -1.14 4.13
N LYS A 5 16.26 -2.24 4.14
CA LYS A 5 17.59 -2.32 3.53
C LYS A 5 17.46 -3.00 2.18
N CYS A 6 18.12 -2.44 1.18
CA CYS A 6 18.10 -3.04 -0.15
C CYS A 6 18.85 -4.36 -0.09
N ILE A 7 18.20 -5.44 -0.48
CA ILE A 7 18.81 -6.78 -0.52
C ILE A 7 19.98 -6.84 -1.52
N ASN A 8 20.01 -5.93 -2.50
CA ASN A 8 21.03 -5.90 -3.55
C ASN A 8 22.21 -4.96 -3.22
N CYS A 9 21.97 -3.78 -2.66
CA CYS A 9 23.05 -2.78 -2.44
C CYS A 9 23.27 -2.37 -0.97
N GLY A 10 22.43 -2.81 -0.03
CA GLY A 10 22.58 -2.52 1.40
C GLY A 10 22.27 -1.08 1.82
N HIS A 11 21.94 -0.18 0.88
CA HIS A 11 21.45 1.16 1.22
C HIS A 11 20.11 1.11 1.95
N LYS A 12 19.92 2.06 2.87
CA LYS A 12 18.64 2.32 3.52
C LYS A 12 17.75 3.09 2.56
N TYR A 13 16.51 2.69 2.42
CA TYR A 13 15.49 3.51 1.78
C TYR A 13 14.27 3.62 2.70
N HIS A 14 13.51 4.67 2.46
CA HIS A 14 12.23 4.93 3.10
C HIS A 14 11.14 4.51 2.11
N TRP A 15 10.14 3.80 2.62
CA TRP A 15 8.90 3.54 1.91
C TRP A 15 7.77 3.49 2.93
N GLU A 16 6.55 3.63 2.44
CA GLU A 16 5.34 3.55 3.26
C GLU A 16 4.32 2.64 2.60
N TRP A 17 3.54 1.90 3.41
CA TRP A 17 2.56 0.96 2.90
C TRP A 17 1.54 1.62 1.95
N ILE A 18 1.29 2.92 2.10
CA ILE A 18 0.40 3.70 1.25
C ILE A 18 0.82 3.66 -0.24
N GLU A 19 2.11 3.42 -0.51
CA GLU A 19 2.66 3.36 -1.85
C GLU A 19 2.12 2.16 -2.65
N ALA A 20 1.71 1.07 -1.98
CA ALA A 20 1.06 -0.08 -2.63
C ALA A 20 -0.35 0.23 -3.16
N PHE A 21 -0.93 1.37 -2.77
CA PHE A 21 -2.22 1.86 -3.29
C PHE A 21 -2.04 3.04 -4.25
N SER A 22 -0.79 3.42 -4.54
CA SER A 22 -0.47 4.57 -5.39
C SER A 22 0.14 4.12 -6.71
N LYS A 23 -0.36 4.71 -7.80
CA LYS A 23 0.17 4.49 -9.15
C LYS A 23 1.65 4.84 -9.23
N PHE A 24 2.04 5.93 -8.58
CA PHE A 24 3.41 6.45 -8.55
C PHE A 24 4.21 5.97 -7.34
N GLY A 25 3.67 5.01 -6.57
CA GLY A 25 4.32 4.45 -5.39
C GLY A 25 5.62 3.73 -5.75
N PHE A 26 6.48 3.55 -4.75
CA PHE A 26 7.78 2.87 -4.84
C PHE A 26 8.64 3.42 -5.97
N LYS A 27 8.72 4.76 -6.09
CA LYS A 27 9.40 5.45 -7.20
C LYS A 27 8.87 5.01 -8.56
N ASP A 28 7.55 5.07 -8.73
CA ASP A 28 6.87 4.64 -9.96
C ASP A 28 7.08 3.15 -10.32
N GLY A 29 7.41 2.32 -9.33
CA GLY A 29 7.76 0.91 -9.51
C GLY A 29 9.25 0.63 -9.79
N ASP A 30 10.10 1.64 -9.90
CA ASP A 30 11.56 1.48 -10.09
C ASP A 30 12.33 1.31 -8.76
N GLY A 31 11.66 1.54 -7.63
CA GLY A 31 12.18 1.34 -6.30
C GLY A 31 12.10 -0.11 -5.84
N GLN A 32 12.19 -0.31 -4.52
CA GLN A 32 11.86 -1.60 -3.93
C GLN A 32 10.34 -1.66 -3.72
N VAL A 33 9.68 -2.45 -4.56
CA VAL A 33 8.23 -2.64 -4.52
C VAL A 33 7.88 -3.66 -3.43
N GLU A 34 7.13 -3.21 -2.43
CA GLU A 34 6.72 -4.02 -1.27
C GLU A 34 5.23 -4.40 -1.31
N THR A 35 4.57 -4.22 -2.46
CA THR A 35 3.13 -4.47 -2.64
C THR A 35 2.72 -5.88 -2.19
N HIS A 36 3.51 -6.91 -2.50
CA HIS A 36 3.22 -8.28 -2.05
C HIS A 36 3.44 -8.50 -0.55
N THR A 37 4.41 -7.81 0.06
CA THR A 37 4.63 -7.86 1.52
C THR A 37 3.42 -7.29 2.26
N ILE A 38 2.85 -6.21 1.71
CA ILE A 38 1.64 -5.57 2.25
C ILE A 38 0.41 -6.46 2.02
N ALA A 39 0.28 -7.05 0.82
CA ALA A 39 -0.78 -8.01 0.52
C ALA A 39 -0.74 -9.21 1.47
N TYR A 40 0.44 -9.77 1.74
CA TYR A 40 0.59 -10.89 2.68
C TYR A 40 0.10 -10.56 4.09
N VAL A 41 0.40 -9.37 4.63
CA VAL A 41 -0.10 -8.94 5.95
C VAL A 41 -1.63 -8.84 5.97
N LEU A 42 -2.23 -8.35 4.88
CA LEU A 42 -3.69 -8.28 4.74
C LEU A 42 -4.30 -9.68 4.63
N GLU A 43 -3.69 -10.58 3.87
CA GLU A 43 -4.13 -11.98 3.73
C GLU A 43 -4.08 -12.73 5.07
N GLU A 44 -2.99 -12.58 5.85
CA GLU A 44 -2.86 -13.16 7.20
C GLU A 44 -3.91 -12.60 8.18
N ALA A 45 -4.33 -11.36 7.99
CA ALA A 45 -5.44 -10.76 8.73
C ALA A 45 -6.84 -11.20 8.23
N GLY A 46 -6.88 -12.12 7.25
CA GLY A 46 -8.10 -12.73 6.71
C GLY A 46 -8.82 -11.89 5.66
N TYR A 47 -8.10 -11.00 4.96
CA TYR A 47 -8.63 -10.29 3.80
C TYR A 47 -8.32 -11.05 2.51
N GLU A 48 -9.19 -10.92 1.52
CA GLU A 48 -8.91 -11.32 0.13
C GLU A 48 -8.27 -10.12 -0.58
N VAL A 49 -7.14 -10.34 -1.25
CA VAL A 49 -6.35 -9.29 -1.87
C VAL A 49 -5.99 -9.69 -3.29
N GLU A 50 -6.10 -8.76 -4.24
CA GLU A 50 -5.52 -8.92 -5.57
C GLU A 50 -4.58 -7.76 -5.90
N THR A 51 -3.45 -8.09 -6.50
CA THR A 51 -2.48 -7.10 -7.00
C THR A 51 -2.46 -7.08 -8.52
N TRP A 52 -2.14 -5.92 -9.09
CA TRP A 52 -2.02 -5.77 -10.53
C TRP A 52 -0.90 -4.82 -10.92
N LYS A 53 -0.10 -5.23 -11.90
CA LYS A 53 0.95 -4.40 -12.49
C LYS A 53 0.36 -3.34 -13.41
N TRP A 54 0.47 -2.07 -13.05
CA TRP A 54 -0.07 -0.98 -13.86
C TRP A 54 0.88 -0.60 -14.99
N PHE A 55 0.89 -1.40 -16.07
CA PHE A 55 1.71 -1.17 -17.26
C PHE A 55 3.18 -0.89 -16.90
N VAL A 56 3.69 0.31 -17.19
CA VAL A 56 5.08 0.73 -16.89
C VAL A 56 5.29 1.26 -15.46
N HIS A 57 4.22 1.41 -14.68
CA HIS A 57 4.24 2.00 -13.35
C HIS A 57 4.34 0.92 -12.26
N ASN A 58 4.03 1.31 -11.02
CA ASN A 58 3.99 0.43 -9.86
C ASN A 58 3.02 -0.77 -10.03
N GLU A 59 3.24 -1.81 -9.23
CA GLU A 59 2.23 -2.83 -8.94
C GLU A 59 1.39 -2.41 -7.74
N LEU A 60 0.08 -2.45 -7.87
CA LEU A 60 -0.85 -1.94 -6.86
C LEU A 60 -1.75 -3.04 -6.32
N ILE A 61 -2.24 -2.87 -5.10
CA ILE A 61 -3.41 -3.58 -4.61
C ILE A 61 -4.65 -2.98 -5.29
N ILE A 62 -5.33 -3.79 -6.09
CA ILE A 62 -6.51 -3.40 -6.87
C ILE A 62 -7.82 -4.00 -6.36
N TYR A 63 -7.74 -4.98 -5.48
CA TYR A 63 -8.87 -5.58 -4.80
C TYR A 63 -8.52 -5.83 -3.34
N LEU A 64 -9.47 -5.52 -2.44
CA LEU A 64 -9.36 -5.77 -1.02
C LEU A 64 -10.75 -6.02 -0.46
N SER A 65 -11.01 -7.24 0.02
CA SER A 65 -12.31 -7.60 0.58
C SER A 65 -12.21 -8.43 1.86
N LYS A 66 -13.26 -8.42 2.68
CA LYS A 66 -13.39 -9.32 3.83
C LYS A 66 -14.87 -9.56 4.11
N GLY A 67 -15.26 -10.83 4.22
CA GLY A 67 -16.66 -11.20 4.47
C GLY A 67 -17.62 -10.69 3.38
N GLY A 68 -17.16 -10.59 2.13
CA GLY A 68 -17.96 -10.10 1.00
C GLY A 68 -18.09 -8.57 0.90
N VAL A 69 -17.42 -7.81 1.77
CA VAL A 69 -17.36 -6.34 1.68
C VAL A 69 -16.06 -5.93 1.00
N GLU A 70 -16.16 -5.17 -0.10
CA GLU A 70 -15.03 -4.57 -0.80
C GLU A 70 -14.70 -3.18 -0.22
N PHE A 71 -13.41 -2.94 0.04
CA PHE A 71 -12.95 -1.73 0.74
C PHE A 71 -12.28 -0.69 -0.17
N LEU A 72 -12.05 -1.02 -1.44
CA LEU A 72 -11.43 -0.09 -2.37
C LEU A 72 -12.47 0.76 -3.12
N PRO A 73 -12.08 1.96 -3.60
CA PRO A 73 -12.96 2.84 -4.34
C PRO A 73 -13.52 2.16 -5.60
N THR A 74 -14.84 2.09 -5.68
CA THR A 74 -15.57 1.72 -6.91
C THR A 74 -15.99 2.96 -7.70
N LEU A 75 -16.48 2.75 -8.93
CA LEU A 75 -16.98 3.82 -9.78
C LEU A 75 -18.09 4.60 -9.07
N GLY A 76 -17.89 5.91 -8.90
CA GLY A 76 -18.86 6.80 -8.24
C GLY A 76 -18.64 7.02 -6.73
N SER A 77 -17.64 6.39 -6.12
CA SER A 77 -17.28 6.60 -4.71
C SER A 77 -16.71 8.00 -4.39
N GLY A 78 -16.34 8.77 -5.42
CA GLY A 78 -15.67 10.07 -5.27
C GLY A 78 -14.16 10.00 -5.07
N TYR A 79 -13.60 8.79 -4.95
CA TYR A 79 -12.16 8.54 -4.88
C TYR A 79 -11.69 7.74 -6.11
N LEU A 80 -10.45 7.97 -6.51
CA LEU A 80 -9.79 7.34 -7.65
C LEU A 80 -8.67 6.43 -7.15
N LEU A 81 -8.87 5.11 -7.29
CA LEU A 81 -7.84 4.11 -7.01
C LEU A 81 -6.54 4.43 -7.77
N GLY A 82 -5.41 4.35 -7.07
CA GLY A 82 -4.09 4.69 -7.61
C GLY A 82 -3.73 6.17 -7.58
N TYR A 83 -4.69 7.08 -7.33
CA TYR A 83 -4.46 8.53 -7.32
C TYR A 83 -4.74 9.16 -5.95
N ASP A 84 -5.82 8.74 -5.31
CA ASP A 84 -6.17 9.25 -3.99
C ASP A 84 -5.41 8.54 -2.87
N HIS A 85 -5.17 9.30 -1.80
CA HIS A 85 -4.46 8.80 -0.64
C HIS A 85 -5.30 7.74 0.09
N PRO A 86 -4.76 6.53 0.36
CA PRO A 86 -5.54 5.41 0.90
C PRO A 86 -6.15 5.69 2.27
N ARG A 87 -5.49 6.48 3.11
CA ARG A 87 -6.07 6.94 4.40
C ARG A 87 -7.38 7.75 4.28
N LYS A 88 -7.76 8.21 3.08
CA LYS A 88 -9.02 8.93 2.86
C LYS A 88 -10.21 8.00 2.65
N PHE A 89 -9.98 6.76 2.22
CA PHE A 89 -11.05 5.83 1.84
C PHE A 89 -10.96 4.47 2.53
N LEU A 90 -9.79 4.05 3.01
CA LEU A 90 -9.67 2.82 3.77
C LEU A 90 -10.32 2.96 5.15
N PRO A 91 -10.99 1.91 5.66
CA PRO A 91 -11.44 1.86 7.04
C PRO A 91 -10.28 2.00 8.03
N THR A 92 -10.56 2.61 9.18
CA THR A 92 -9.59 2.79 10.27
C THR A 92 -8.91 1.49 10.68
N GLU A 93 -9.65 0.38 10.73
CA GLU A 93 -9.12 -0.94 11.11
C GLU A 93 -7.99 -1.42 10.19
N ILE A 94 -8.12 -1.18 8.87
CA ILE A 94 -7.09 -1.54 7.89
C ILE A 94 -5.89 -0.61 8.02
N ILE A 95 -6.14 0.68 8.26
CA ILE A 95 -5.08 1.68 8.47
C ILE A 95 -4.26 1.32 9.72
N GLU A 96 -4.90 1.00 10.84
CA GLU A 96 -4.26 0.62 12.09
C GLU A 96 -3.45 -0.66 11.93
N LEU A 97 -4.00 -1.68 11.28
CA LEU A 97 -3.29 -2.93 10.97
C LEU A 97 -2.00 -2.67 10.18
N LEU A 98 -2.08 -1.85 9.14
CA LEU A 98 -0.93 -1.54 8.28
C LEU A 98 0.08 -0.62 8.97
N ASP A 99 -0.38 0.31 9.81
CA ASP A 99 0.49 1.17 10.63
C ASP A 99 1.23 0.38 11.71
N GLU A 100 0.59 -0.64 12.30
CA GLU A 100 1.23 -1.54 13.27
C GLU A 100 2.27 -2.44 12.59
N ALA A 101 1.93 -3.02 11.44
CA ALA A 101 2.82 -3.89 10.68
C ALA A 101 4.00 -3.13 10.04
N PHE A 102 3.74 -1.91 9.55
CA PHE A 102 4.69 -1.09 8.81
C PHE A 102 4.75 0.33 9.39
N PRO A 103 5.28 0.50 10.61
CA PRO A 103 5.27 1.78 11.29
C PRO A 103 6.04 2.84 10.51
N THR A 104 5.38 3.96 10.25
CA THR A 104 5.96 5.09 9.48
C THR A 104 7.32 5.49 10.03
N THR A 105 8.31 5.49 9.15
CA THR A 105 9.66 5.98 9.47
C THR A 105 9.91 7.43 9.07
N SER A 106 8.94 8.08 8.43
CA SER A 106 9.00 9.49 8.05
C SER A 106 8.73 10.37 9.27
N VAL A 107 9.63 11.32 9.51
CA VAL A 107 9.45 12.44 10.46
C VAL A 107 8.73 13.64 9.81
N TYR A 108 8.34 13.53 8.53
CA TYR A 108 7.54 14.55 7.87
C TYR A 108 6.06 14.17 7.98
N PRO A 109 5.25 14.95 8.75
CA PRO A 109 3.80 14.79 8.70
C PRO A 109 3.32 15.12 7.28
N PHE A 110 2.37 14.32 6.80
CA PHE A 110 1.72 14.58 5.52
C PHE A 110 1.01 15.95 5.55
N PRO A 111 1.04 16.72 4.45
CA PRO A 111 0.25 17.95 4.31
C PRO A 111 -1.26 17.68 4.23
#